data_AF-A0A5F2IB03-F1
#
_entry.id   AF-A0A5F2IB03-F1
#
_cell.length_a   1.000
_cell.length_b   1.000
_cell.length_c   1.000
_cell.angle_alpha   90.00
_cell.angle_beta   90.00
_cell.angle_gamma   90.00
#
_symmetry.space_group_name_H-M   'P 1'
#
loop_
_entity.id
_entity.type
_entity.pdbx_description
1 polymer ?
#
loop_
_entity_poly.entity_id
_entity_poly.type
_entity_poly.pdbx_seq_one_letter_code
_entity_poly.pdbx_strand_id
1 'polypeptide(L)'
;MHRGTLASGSTVGPSAAPPFRSLRGGSGGIHERCRDYARRPCSRPRRERAARLHTREKAMTGFTYSDLAGLADGRVVADVACPLCGPDRRDPYNRNRTVLRLWSEPGFITFHCARCGEHGVVHGGGRREIGEAERKAMLCAREAIAARDAETARERRRKAVWLWSMRQPVQDSPAERYLREARSISSSLPPTLGFLPARDDHPPALIAAFGMASEVEPGRLATADRQLRGVHLTRLRPDGSGKAEEPAKMMIGRSAGWPIVLAPLNDLLGLAVAEGIEDALSAHQATGLGAWAAGSASRLPALADQVPGHVDCVTVLTDDDVAGRRHATTLVERLIQRGIHAELSIPGTEAT
;
A
#
# COMPACT_ATOMS: atom_id res chain seq x y z
N MET A 1 -50.49 -18.64 -63.63
CA MET A 1 -49.50 -17.56 -63.34
C MET A 1 -48.12 -18.19 -63.20
N HIS A 2 -47.12 -17.51 -63.74
CA HIS A 2 -45.84 -18.02 -64.20
C HIS A 2 -44.81 -18.43 -63.13
N ARG A 3 -43.95 -19.41 -63.50
CA ARG A 3 -42.47 -19.54 -63.35
C ARG A 3 -41.87 -19.13 -61.99
N GLY A 4 -41.09 -19.92 -61.26
CA GLY A 4 -40.00 -20.81 -61.67
C GLY A 4 -38.66 -20.27 -61.13
N THR A 5 -37.76 -21.16 -60.69
CA THR A 5 -36.26 -21.13 -60.77
C THR A 5 -35.56 -21.57 -59.48
N LEU A 6 -34.78 -22.64 -59.61
CA LEU A 6 -33.74 -23.18 -58.71
C LEU A 6 -32.41 -22.45 -58.93
N ALA A 7 -31.58 -22.30 -57.88
CA ALA A 7 -30.08 -22.27 -57.90
C ALA A 7 -29.59 -21.78 -56.51
N SER A 8 -29.03 -22.64 -55.65
CA SER A 8 -27.64 -23.12 -55.58
C SER A 8 -26.67 -22.17 -54.83
N GLY A 9 -26.20 -22.64 -53.68
CA GLY A 9 -24.78 -22.62 -53.25
C GLY A 9 -24.12 -21.29 -52.90
N SER A 10 -23.79 -21.11 -51.61
CA SER A 10 -22.46 -20.65 -51.19
C SER A 10 -22.24 -20.86 -49.69
N THR A 11 -21.50 -21.90 -49.38
CA THR A 11 -20.81 -22.14 -48.11
C THR A 11 -19.69 -21.12 -47.94
N VAL A 12 -19.74 -20.30 -46.88
CA VAL A 12 -18.62 -19.46 -46.45
C VAL A 12 -17.93 -20.16 -45.29
N GLY A 13 -16.75 -20.73 -45.58
CA GLY A 13 -15.82 -21.27 -44.59
C GLY A 13 -15.05 -20.16 -43.85
N PRO A 14 -14.28 -20.52 -42.80
CA PRO A 14 -13.69 -19.58 -41.88
C PRO A 14 -12.53 -18.79 -42.50
N SER A 15 -12.52 -17.47 -42.28
CA SER A 15 -11.47 -16.55 -42.71
C SER A 15 -10.18 -16.79 -41.94
N ALA A 16 -9.16 -17.29 -42.64
CA ALA A 16 -7.80 -17.45 -42.14
C ALA A 16 -7.11 -16.08 -41.94
N ALA A 17 -6.38 -15.95 -40.84
CA ALA A 17 -5.54 -14.79 -40.52
C ALA A 17 -4.30 -14.73 -41.44
N PRO A 18 -3.83 -13.53 -41.85
CA PRO A 18 -2.64 -13.39 -42.67
C PRO A 18 -1.34 -13.58 -41.84
N PRO A 19 -0.25 -14.03 -42.47
CA PRO A 19 0.99 -14.38 -41.78
C PRO A 19 1.76 -13.15 -41.27
N PHE A 20 2.27 -13.28 -40.05
CA PHE A 20 3.16 -12.34 -39.37
C PHE A 20 4.44 -12.10 -40.20
N ARG A 21 4.60 -10.88 -40.73
CA ARG A 21 5.83 -10.46 -41.41
C ARG A 21 6.80 -9.87 -40.39
N SER A 22 7.95 -10.52 -40.25
CA SER A 22 9.10 -10.03 -39.49
C SER A 22 9.62 -8.72 -40.07
N LEU A 23 9.54 -7.64 -39.30
CA LEU A 23 10.28 -6.40 -39.55
C LEU A 23 11.32 -6.25 -38.44
N ARG A 24 12.58 -6.56 -38.78
CA ARG A 24 13.76 -6.11 -38.04
C ARG A 24 13.97 -4.64 -38.38
N GLY A 25 14.13 -3.78 -37.38
CA GLY A 25 14.43 -2.37 -37.58
C GLY A 25 14.74 -1.65 -36.27
N GLY A 26 16.03 -1.59 -35.96
CA GLY A 26 16.75 -0.66 -35.08
C GLY A 26 16.03 0.12 -33.98
N SER A 27 16.36 -0.19 -32.73
CA SER A 27 16.46 0.80 -31.66
C SER A 27 17.75 0.54 -30.87
N GLY A 28 18.75 1.38 -31.14
CA GLY A 28 19.99 1.39 -30.38
C GLY A 28 19.76 1.91 -28.97
N GLY A 29 20.38 1.24 -27.99
CA GLY A 29 21.12 1.96 -26.97
C GLY A 29 20.49 2.25 -25.62
N ILE A 30 19.59 1.41 -25.05
CA ILE A 30 19.33 1.46 -23.59
C ILE A 30 18.94 0.09 -22.95
N HIS A 31 19.00 -1.01 -23.70
CA HIS A 31 18.42 -2.31 -23.31
C HIS A 31 19.34 -3.27 -22.54
N GLU A 32 20.58 -2.89 -22.22
CA GLU A 32 21.54 -3.82 -21.59
C GLU A 32 21.52 -3.85 -20.06
N ARG A 33 20.99 -2.82 -19.37
CA ARG A 33 21.01 -2.77 -17.88
C ARG A 33 19.84 -3.48 -17.17
N CYS A 34 18.81 -3.92 -17.88
CA CYS A 34 17.68 -4.65 -17.29
C CYS A 34 17.77 -6.19 -17.46
N ARG A 35 18.78 -6.70 -18.18
CA ARG A 35 18.88 -8.14 -18.49
C ARG A 35 19.63 -8.96 -17.43
N ASP A 36 20.42 -8.33 -16.57
CA ASP A 36 21.25 -9.07 -15.60
C ASP A 36 20.55 -9.48 -14.30
N TYR A 37 19.32 -9.02 -14.06
CA TYR A 37 18.56 -9.35 -12.84
C TYR A 37 17.90 -10.74 -12.84
N ALA A 38 17.82 -11.44 -13.99
CA ALA A 38 16.89 -12.56 -14.17
C ALA A 38 17.52 -13.95 -14.40
N ARG A 39 18.82 -14.16 -14.08
CA ARG A 39 19.49 -15.46 -14.32
C ARG A 39 20.27 -16.04 -13.15
N ARG A 40 19.81 -15.84 -11.91
CA ARG A 40 20.32 -16.64 -10.78
C ARG A 40 19.28 -17.66 -10.35
N PRO A 41 19.46 -18.97 -10.63
CA PRO A 41 18.65 -20.00 -10.00
C PRO A 41 18.90 -19.93 -8.49
N CYS A 42 17.82 -19.75 -7.72
CA CYS A 42 17.84 -19.75 -6.26
C CYS A 42 18.26 -21.14 -5.77
N SER A 43 19.54 -21.30 -5.42
CA SER A 43 20.02 -22.51 -4.76
C SER A 43 19.64 -22.42 -3.28
N ARG A 44 18.75 -23.32 -2.83
CA ARG A 44 18.40 -23.48 -1.41
C ARG A 44 19.67 -23.71 -0.58
N PRO A 45 20.03 -22.84 0.38
CA PRO A 45 21.01 -23.23 1.40
C PRO A 45 20.38 -24.25 2.34
N ARG A 46 21.15 -25.30 2.66
CA ARG A 46 20.78 -26.30 3.66
C ARG A 46 20.48 -25.61 5.00
N ARG A 47 19.38 -26.01 5.63
CA ARG A 47 19.01 -25.68 7.01
C ARG A 47 20.16 -26.04 7.95
N GLU A 48 20.93 -25.08 8.41
CA GLU A 48 21.78 -25.25 9.58
C GLU A 48 22.13 -23.91 10.24
N ARG A 49 21.91 -23.85 11.55
CA ARG A 49 22.27 -22.80 12.52
C ARG A 49 21.39 -21.54 12.60
N ALA A 50 20.13 -21.74 13.02
CA ALA A 50 19.44 -20.74 13.83
C ALA A 50 19.82 -20.93 15.31
N ALA A 51 20.97 -20.38 15.71
CA ALA A 51 21.30 -20.26 17.13
C ALA A 51 22.16 -19.02 17.35
N ARG A 52 21.64 -18.15 18.23
CA ARG A 52 22.25 -16.95 18.83
C ARG A 52 22.21 -15.68 17.98
N LEU A 53 21.11 -14.93 18.08
CA LEU A 53 21.17 -13.47 17.98
C LEU A 53 20.26 -12.83 19.03
N HIS A 54 20.95 -12.23 20.00
CA HIS A 54 20.60 -11.15 20.92
C HIS A 54 19.12 -10.92 21.29
N THR A 55 18.81 -11.29 22.53
CA THR A 55 17.99 -10.45 23.43
C THR A 55 18.63 -9.06 23.53
N ARG A 56 18.29 -8.17 22.61
CA ARG A 56 18.56 -6.73 22.76
C ARG A 56 17.50 -6.17 23.70
N GLU A 57 17.94 -5.79 24.90
CA GLU A 57 17.23 -4.88 25.78
C GLU A 57 16.70 -3.68 24.99
N LYS A 58 15.42 -3.38 25.18
CA LYS A 58 14.72 -2.23 24.59
C LYS A 58 15.49 -0.94 24.90
N ALA A 59 16.06 -0.32 23.87
CA ALA A 59 16.59 1.03 23.96
C ALA A 59 15.46 1.99 24.36
N MET A 60 15.77 2.88 25.32
CA MET A 60 14.89 3.90 25.89
C MET A 60 14.20 4.74 24.81
N THR A 61 12.88 4.84 24.90
CA THR A 61 12.04 5.75 24.10
C THR A 61 12.44 7.21 24.34
N GLY A 62 12.40 8.06 23.32
CA GLY A 62 12.68 9.50 23.44
C GLY A 62 11.64 10.32 24.22
N PHE A 63 10.62 9.67 24.78
CA PHE A 63 9.58 10.30 25.60
C PHE A 63 9.75 9.94 27.08
N THR A 64 9.56 10.92 27.97
CA THR A 64 9.39 10.66 29.41
C THR A 64 7.92 10.53 29.78
N TYR A 65 7.62 9.95 30.96
CA TYR A 65 6.26 9.90 31.48
C TYR A 65 5.66 11.30 31.65
N SER A 66 6.45 12.27 32.14
CA SER A 66 5.97 13.65 32.34
C SER A 66 5.56 14.31 31.03
N ASP A 67 6.31 14.09 29.95
CA ASP A 67 6.01 14.65 28.62
C ASP A 67 4.65 14.14 28.11
N LEU A 68 4.44 12.81 28.17
CA LEU A 68 3.20 12.21 27.68
C LEU A 68 2.01 12.47 28.61
N ALA A 69 2.23 12.57 29.93
CA ALA A 69 1.18 12.91 30.89
C ALA A 69 0.65 14.33 30.65
N GLY A 70 1.54 15.29 30.40
CA GLY A 70 1.16 16.66 30.07
C GLY A 70 0.37 16.74 28.76
N LEU A 71 0.77 15.97 27.73
CA LEU A 71 0.04 15.91 26.46
C LEU A 71 -1.33 15.21 26.58
N ALA A 72 -1.42 14.17 27.42
CA ALA A 72 -2.68 13.48 27.68
C ALA A 72 -3.71 14.39 28.36
N ASP A 73 -3.26 15.35 29.16
CA ASP A 73 -4.13 16.36 29.83
C ASP A 73 -5.27 15.70 30.61
N GLY A 74 -4.92 14.69 31.43
CA GLY A 74 -5.86 13.94 32.25
C GLY A 74 -6.81 12.99 31.49
N ARG A 75 -6.72 12.91 30.16
CA ARG A 75 -7.58 12.04 29.35
C ARG A 75 -7.06 10.61 29.33
N VAL A 76 -7.99 9.64 29.43
CA VAL A 76 -7.69 8.20 29.30
C VAL A 76 -7.14 7.86 27.92
N VAL A 77 -7.66 8.49 26.87
CA VAL A 77 -7.08 8.43 25.53
C VAL A 77 -7.00 9.84 24.95
N ALA A 78 -5.86 10.19 24.38
CA ALA A 78 -5.65 11.47 23.72
C ALA A 78 -4.95 11.28 22.37
N ASP A 79 -5.44 11.95 21.34
CA ASP A 79 -4.77 12.07 20.05
C ASP A 79 -4.10 13.45 19.99
N VAL A 80 -2.76 13.48 19.94
CA VAL A 80 -1.95 14.71 19.99
C VAL A 80 -0.99 14.79 18.80
N ALA A 81 -0.48 15.99 18.53
CA ALA A 81 0.62 16.17 17.57
C ALA A 81 1.86 15.42 18.08
N CYS A 82 2.52 14.64 17.22
CA CYS A 82 3.69 13.87 17.63
C CYS A 82 4.92 14.80 17.77
N PRO A 83 5.51 14.95 18.97
CA PRO A 83 6.66 15.83 19.17
C PRO A 83 7.91 15.39 18.40
N LEU A 84 8.03 14.09 18.11
CA LEU A 84 9.20 13.53 17.41
C LEU A 84 9.17 13.72 15.89
N CYS A 85 7.99 13.89 15.27
CA CYS A 85 7.89 13.91 13.79
C CYS A 85 6.94 14.96 13.22
N GLY A 86 6.26 15.71 14.10
CA GLY A 86 5.48 16.89 13.77
C GLY A 86 6.36 18.07 13.37
N PRO A 87 7.37 18.46 14.19
CA PRO A 87 8.21 19.63 13.92
C PRO A 87 8.91 19.61 12.55
N ASP A 88 9.38 18.45 12.11
CA ASP A 88 10.12 18.30 10.84
C ASP A 88 9.24 18.42 9.58
N ARG A 89 7.94 18.68 9.72
CA ARG A 89 7.05 18.76 8.54
C ARG A 89 7.15 20.13 7.88
N ARG A 90 7.28 20.11 6.56
CA ARG A 90 7.29 21.33 5.73
C ARG A 90 5.96 22.09 5.80
N ASP A 91 4.85 21.36 5.67
CA ASP A 91 3.50 21.91 5.66
C ASP A 91 2.98 22.21 7.09
N PRO A 92 2.50 23.43 7.38
CA PRO A 92 2.02 23.82 8.71
C PRO A 92 0.88 22.95 9.25
N TYR A 93 -0.06 22.55 8.38
CA TYR A 93 -1.17 21.69 8.77
C TYR A 93 -0.64 20.33 9.27
N ASN A 94 0.35 19.76 8.58
CA ASN A 94 0.95 18.49 8.97
C ASN A 94 1.82 18.56 10.23
N ARG A 95 2.32 19.74 10.63
CA ARG A 95 3.04 19.90 11.91
C ARG A 95 2.15 19.64 13.10
N ASN A 96 0.91 20.14 13.05
CA ASN A 96 -0.03 20.11 14.17
C ASN A 96 -1.04 18.95 14.11
N ARG A 97 -0.99 18.13 13.06
CA ARG A 97 -1.90 17.00 12.90
C ARG A 97 -1.75 16.00 14.06
N THR A 98 -2.85 15.66 14.70
CA THR A 98 -2.90 14.70 15.79
C THR A 98 -2.69 13.28 15.26
N VAL A 99 -1.48 12.75 15.48
CA VAL A 99 -1.05 11.44 14.95
C VAL A 99 -0.47 10.54 16.02
N LEU A 100 -0.16 11.07 17.21
CA LEU A 100 0.30 10.31 18.37
C LEU A 100 -0.90 10.03 19.27
N ARG A 101 -1.30 8.77 19.34
CA ARG A 101 -2.31 8.33 20.29
C ARG A 101 -1.65 7.92 21.59
N LEU A 102 -2.19 8.42 22.70
CA LEU A 102 -1.80 8.11 24.06
C LEU A 102 -2.93 7.34 24.73
N TRP A 103 -2.61 6.26 25.43
CA TRP A 103 -3.50 5.58 26.38
C TRP A 103 -2.90 5.73 27.76
N SER A 104 -3.50 6.60 28.56
CA SER A 104 -3.02 6.98 29.88
C SER A 104 -3.66 6.08 30.94
N GLU A 105 -2.84 5.39 31.70
CA GLU A 105 -3.24 4.65 32.88
C GLU A 105 -2.45 5.16 34.10
N PRO A 106 -2.98 5.01 35.32
CA PRO A 106 -2.23 5.37 36.52
C PRO A 106 -0.87 4.63 36.58
N GLY A 107 0.21 5.40 36.51
CA GLY A 107 1.58 4.89 36.61
C GLY A 107 2.19 4.39 35.29
N PHE A 108 1.46 4.38 34.18
CA PHE A 108 2.07 4.18 32.87
C PHE A 108 1.24 4.75 31.71
N ILE A 109 1.91 5.18 30.65
CA ILE A 109 1.26 5.63 29.42
C ILE A 109 1.78 4.77 28.29
N THR A 110 0.87 4.13 27.55
CA THR A 110 1.22 3.51 26.27
C THR A 110 0.93 4.50 25.17
N PHE A 111 1.70 4.44 24.08
CA PHE A 111 1.55 5.37 22.98
C PHE A 111 1.88 4.74 21.64
N HIS A 112 1.32 5.30 20.58
CA HIS A 112 1.59 4.90 19.20
C HIS A 112 1.36 6.06 18.24
N CYS A 113 2.39 6.40 17.46
CA CYS A 113 2.31 7.39 16.40
C CYS A 113 1.94 6.74 15.07
N ALA A 114 0.77 7.07 14.53
CA ALA A 114 0.30 6.58 13.22
C ALA A 114 1.09 7.11 12.01
N ARG A 115 2.01 8.05 12.22
CA ARG A 115 2.86 8.62 11.16
C ARG A 115 4.26 8.03 11.16
N CYS A 116 5.01 8.22 12.24
CA CYS A 116 6.39 7.74 12.34
C CYS A 116 6.49 6.34 12.94
N GLY A 117 5.39 5.70 13.35
CA GLY A 117 5.41 4.34 13.91
C GLY A 117 6.04 4.21 15.29
N GLU A 118 6.51 5.31 15.90
CA GLU A 118 7.05 5.30 17.26
C GLU A 118 5.97 4.84 18.24
N HIS A 119 6.28 3.84 19.05
CA HIS A 119 5.35 3.26 20.01
C HIS A 119 6.10 2.73 21.21
N GLY A 120 5.42 2.63 22.35
CA GLY A 120 6.04 2.14 23.57
C GLY A 120 5.18 2.33 24.79
N VAL A 121 5.80 2.12 25.95
CA VAL A 121 5.24 2.37 27.26
C VAL A 121 6.25 3.18 28.07
N VAL A 122 5.76 4.23 28.73
CA VAL A 122 6.52 5.00 29.72
C VAL A 122 5.89 4.79 31.09
N HIS A 123 6.70 4.58 32.11
CA HIS A 123 6.23 4.35 33.48
C HIS A 123 6.42 5.61 34.31
N GLY A 124 5.38 5.98 35.07
CA GLY A 124 5.45 7.02 36.10
C GLY A 124 5.98 6.43 37.40
N GLY A 125 6.75 7.23 38.14
CA GLY A 125 7.17 6.85 39.50
C GLY A 125 5.94 6.76 40.41
N GLY A 126 5.76 5.61 41.07
CA GLY A 126 4.71 5.38 42.07
C GLY A 126 3.58 4.49 41.58
N ARG A 127 3.45 3.30 42.18
CA ARG A 127 2.22 2.48 42.07
C ARG A 127 1.17 3.08 42.98
N ARG A 128 0.23 3.84 42.41
CA ARG A 128 -1.02 4.20 43.10
C ARG A 128 -2.00 3.03 42.92
N GLU A 129 -2.61 2.58 44.01
CA GLU A 129 -3.74 1.64 43.91
C GLU A 129 -4.95 2.35 43.27
N ILE A 130 -5.46 1.76 42.19
CA ILE A 130 -6.63 2.26 41.47
C ILE A 130 -7.87 1.65 42.12
N GLY A 131 -8.73 2.50 42.67
CA GLY A 131 -10.00 2.06 43.25
C GLY A 131 -10.96 1.47 42.20
N GLU A 132 -11.91 0.64 42.64
CA GLU A 132 -12.87 -0.03 41.74
C GLU A 132 -13.67 0.95 40.87
N ALA A 133 -14.08 2.08 41.44
CA ALA A 133 -14.82 3.12 40.73
C ALA A 133 -13.98 3.77 39.60
N GLU A 134 -12.70 4.03 39.86
CA GLU A 134 -11.76 4.60 38.88
C GLU A 134 -11.47 3.59 37.76
N ARG A 135 -11.27 2.31 38.11
CA ARG A 135 -11.13 1.22 37.13
C ARG A 135 -12.37 1.11 36.23
N LYS A 136 -13.57 1.15 36.81
CA LYS A 136 -14.82 1.10 36.06
C LYS A 136 -14.97 2.30 35.12
N ALA A 137 -14.67 3.50 35.59
CA ALA A 137 -14.70 4.71 34.76
C ALA A 137 -13.73 4.62 33.57
N MET A 138 -12.52 4.10 33.80
CA MET A 138 -11.52 3.90 32.74
C MET A 138 -11.97 2.88 31.68
N LEU A 139 -12.59 1.77 32.10
CA LEU A 139 -13.15 0.79 31.17
C LEU A 139 -14.27 1.41 30.32
N CYS A 140 -15.22 2.11 30.93
CA CYS A 140 -16.30 2.79 30.20
C CYS A 140 -15.76 3.84 29.22
N ALA A 141 -14.74 4.61 29.61
CA ALA A 141 -14.10 5.58 28.74
C ALA A 141 -13.46 4.89 27.51
N ARG A 142 -12.74 3.78 27.71
CA ARG A 142 -12.13 3.01 26.61
C ARG A 142 -13.18 2.44 25.65
N GLU A 143 -14.27 1.90 26.18
CA GLU A 143 -15.39 1.39 25.38
C GLU A 143 -16.04 2.50 24.55
N ALA A 144 -16.30 3.67 25.15
CA ALA A 144 -16.87 4.82 24.45
C ALA A 144 -15.95 5.31 23.31
N ILE A 145 -14.64 5.38 23.55
CA ILE A 145 -13.64 5.78 22.54
C ILE A 145 -13.58 4.74 21.41
N ALA A 146 -13.52 3.44 21.75
CA ALA A 146 -13.52 2.36 20.76
C ALA A 146 -14.78 2.37 19.89
N ALA A 147 -15.95 2.64 20.48
CA ALA A 147 -17.21 2.79 19.75
C ALA A 147 -17.17 3.99 18.79
N ARG A 148 -16.62 5.13 19.22
CA ARG A 148 -16.47 6.34 18.38
C ARG A 148 -15.50 6.12 17.22
N ASP A 149 -14.36 5.48 17.47
CA ASP A 149 -13.39 5.11 16.45
C ASP A 149 -14.00 4.15 15.43
N ALA A 150 -14.78 3.17 15.89
CA ALA A 150 -15.47 2.21 15.03
C ALA A 150 -16.49 2.90 14.11
N GLU A 151 -17.28 3.84 14.63
CA GLU A 151 -18.23 4.60 13.81
C GLU A 151 -17.52 5.48 12.79
N THR A 152 -16.47 6.21 13.21
CA THR A 152 -15.63 7.01 12.31
C THR A 152 -15.03 6.14 11.19
N ALA A 153 -14.56 4.92 11.51
CA ALA A 153 -14.05 3.98 10.53
C ALA A 153 -15.14 3.51 9.54
N ARG A 154 -16.38 3.28 10.01
CA ARG A 154 -17.52 2.94 9.15
C ARG A 154 -17.88 4.07 8.19
N GLU A 155 -17.96 5.30 8.68
CA GLU A 155 -18.24 6.49 7.86
C GLU A 155 -17.16 6.70 6.78
N ARG A 156 -15.88 6.62 7.17
CA ARG A 156 -14.77 6.72 6.21
C ARG A 156 -14.80 5.60 5.17
N ARG A 157 -15.19 4.38 5.56
CA ARG A 157 -15.37 3.26 4.61
C ARG A 157 -16.56 3.52 3.67
N ARG A 158 -17.70 4.00 4.17
CA ARG A 158 -18.85 4.39 3.32
C ARG A 158 -18.42 5.42 2.27
N LYS A 159 -17.65 6.44 2.67
CA LYS A 159 -17.09 7.44 1.73
C LYS A 159 -16.15 6.81 0.70
N ALA A 160 -15.28 5.88 1.10
CA ALA A 160 -14.39 5.18 0.19
C ALA A 160 -15.15 4.31 -0.83
N VAL A 161 -16.18 3.58 -0.40
CA VAL A 161 -17.07 2.79 -1.27
C VAL A 161 -17.80 3.71 -2.25
N TRP A 162 -18.34 4.83 -1.76
CA TRP A 162 -19.00 5.81 -2.62
C TRP A 162 -18.04 6.36 -3.70
N LEU A 163 -16.84 6.81 -3.32
CA LEU A 163 -15.83 7.25 -4.30
C LEU A 163 -15.47 6.14 -5.29
N TRP A 164 -15.29 4.90 -4.82
CA TRP A 164 -14.99 3.76 -5.67
C TRP A 164 -16.11 3.46 -6.68
N SER A 165 -17.37 3.64 -6.29
CA SER A 165 -18.52 3.47 -7.21
C SER A 165 -18.62 4.56 -8.28
N MET A 166 -18.06 5.75 -8.03
CA MET A 166 -18.05 6.86 -8.98
C MET A 166 -16.93 6.76 -10.03
N ARG A 167 -16.06 5.75 -9.91
CA ARG A 167 -14.90 5.60 -10.81
C ARG A 167 -15.33 5.23 -12.22
N GLN A 168 -14.61 5.77 -13.18
CA GLN A 168 -14.60 5.35 -14.57
C GLN A 168 -13.43 4.38 -14.82
N PRO A 169 -13.46 3.60 -15.92
CA PRO A 169 -12.28 2.87 -16.37
C PRO A 169 -11.07 3.79 -16.51
N VAL A 170 -9.86 3.23 -16.38
CA VAL A 170 -8.64 4.01 -16.59
C VAL A 170 -8.46 4.35 -18.08
N GLN A 171 -8.95 3.49 -18.96
CA GLN A 171 -8.86 3.63 -20.41
C GLN A 171 -9.45 4.96 -20.89
N ASP A 172 -8.79 5.58 -21.87
CA ASP A 172 -9.17 6.84 -22.49
C ASP A 172 -9.31 8.01 -21.50
N SER A 173 -8.53 7.99 -20.41
CA SER A 173 -8.56 9.01 -19.36
C SER A 173 -7.18 9.66 -19.11
N PRO A 174 -7.13 10.84 -18.45
CA PRO A 174 -5.89 11.42 -17.95
C PRO A 174 -5.08 10.48 -17.04
N ALA A 175 -5.73 9.54 -16.34
CA ALA A 175 -5.02 8.53 -15.54
C ALA A 175 -4.29 7.49 -16.40
N GLU A 176 -4.83 7.13 -17.56
CA GLU A 176 -4.10 6.30 -18.51
C GLU A 176 -2.90 7.05 -19.06
N ARG A 177 -3.08 8.30 -19.53
CA ARG A 177 -1.94 9.12 -20.00
C ARG A 177 -0.85 9.22 -18.94
N TYR A 178 -1.24 9.46 -17.69
CA TYR A 178 -0.30 9.51 -16.58
C TYR A 178 0.51 8.22 -16.43
N LEU A 179 -0.15 7.05 -16.45
CA LEU A 179 0.53 5.77 -16.28
C LEU A 179 1.35 5.37 -17.52
N ARG A 180 0.81 5.57 -18.72
CA ARG A 180 1.44 5.17 -20.00
C ARG A 180 2.57 6.11 -20.40
N GLU A 181 2.29 7.41 -20.48
CA GLU A 181 3.21 8.40 -21.06
C GLU A 181 4.14 9.00 -20.01
N ALA A 182 3.59 9.43 -18.85
CA ALA A 182 4.42 10.07 -17.82
C ALA A 182 5.19 9.07 -16.94
N ARG A 183 4.76 7.80 -16.88
CA ARG A 183 5.36 6.75 -16.05
C ARG A 183 5.84 5.52 -16.82
N SER A 184 5.68 5.48 -18.14
CA SER A 184 6.17 4.39 -19.00
C SER A 184 5.69 2.99 -18.61
N ILE A 185 4.49 2.88 -18.03
CA ILE A 185 3.86 1.60 -17.72
C ILE A 185 3.21 1.07 -19.00
N SER A 186 3.74 0.00 -19.56
CA SER A 186 3.22 -0.74 -20.72
C SER A 186 2.47 -2.03 -20.35
N SER A 187 2.60 -2.53 -19.12
CA SER A 187 1.86 -3.70 -18.62
C SER A 187 0.34 -3.47 -18.58
N SER A 188 -0.45 -4.54 -18.45
CA SER A 188 -1.91 -4.42 -18.32
C SER A 188 -2.28 -3.67 -17.04
N LEU A 189 -3.15 -2.66 -17.16
CA LEU A 189 -3.62 -1.91 -15.98
C LEU A 189 -4.79 -2.67 -15.32
N PRO A 190 -4.69 -3.02 -14.03
CA PRO A 190 -5.69 -3.83 -13.37
C PRO A 190 -6.97 -3.02 -13.06
N PRO A 191 -8.14 -3.67 -12.98
CA PRO A 191 -9.40 -3.02 -12.59
C PRO A 191 -9.47 -2.64 -11.11
N THR A 192 -8.40 -2.92 -10.35
CA THR A 192 -8.14 -2.37 -9.02
C THR A 192 -7.68 -0.90 -9.07
N LEU A 193 -7.49 -0.37 -10.28
CA LEU A 193 -7.35 1.04 -10.60
C LEU A 193 -8.61 1.56 -11.31
N GLY A 194 -8.87 2.85 -11.18
CA GLY A 194 -9.93 3.57 -11.89
C GLY A 194 -9.59 5.06 -12.01
N PHE A 195 -10.45 5.79 -12.69
CA PHE A 195 -10.34 7.22 -12.88
C PHE A 195 -11.50 7.95 -12.21
N LEU A 196 -11.21 9.03 -11.47
CA LEU A 196 -12.21 9.99 -11.02
C LEU A 196 -12.07 11.27 -11.85
N PRO A 197 -13.10 11.67 -12.60
CA PRO A 197 -13.13 12.97 -13.26
C PRO A 197 -13.02 14.12 -12.26
N ALA A 198 -12.57 15.28 -12.75
CA ALA A 198 -12.60 16.51 -11.98
C ALA A 198 -14.04 16.82 -11.56
N ARG A 199 -14.23 17.25 -10.31
CA ARG A 199 -15.53 17.62 -9.78
C ARG A 199 -15.38 18.70 -8.73
N ASP A 200 -16.13 19.78 -8.88
CA ASP A 200 -16.10 20.93 -7.96
C ASP A 200 -14.65 21.47 -7.80
N ASP A 201 -14.14 21.52 -6.57
CA ASP A 201 -12.76 21.91 -6.23
C ASP A 201 -11.75 20.75 -6.29
N HIS A 202 -12.20 19.54 -6.68
CA HIS A 202 -11.36 18.36 -6.76
C HIS A 202 -10.86 18.14 -8.20
N PRO A 203 -9.52 18.20 -8.44
CA PRO A 203 -8.94 17.88 -9.74
C PRO A 203 -9.16 16.38 -10.06
N PRO A 204 -8.97 15.98 -11.34
CA PRO A 204 -9.10 14.59 -11.71
C PRO A 204 -8.09 13.73 -10.93
N ALA A 205 -8.41 12.46 -10.69
CA ALA A 205 -7.56 11.59 -9.90
C ALA A 205 -7.53 10.15 -10.42
N LEU A 206 -6.36 9.53 -10.38
CA LEU A 206 -6.24 8.07 -10.37
C LEU A 206 -6.72 7.57 -9.01
N ILE A 207 -7.71 6.69 -8.99
CA ILE A 207 -8.22 6.04 -7.78
C ILE A 207 -7.78 4.57 -7.75
N ALA A 208 -7.31 4.09 -6.61
CA ALA A 208 -6.91 2.71 -6.40
C ALA A 208 -7.53 2.13 -5.13
N ALA A 209 -7.94 0.87 -5.18
CA ALA A 209 -8.58 0.19 -4.06
C ALA A 209 -7.57 -0.33 -3.04
N PHE A 210 -7.73 0.04 -1.76
CA PHE A 210 -7.12 -0.69 -0.66
C PHE A 210 -8.01 -1.87 -0.26
N GLY A 211 -7.44 -3.06 -0.28
CA GLY A 211 -8.14 -4.30 0.04
C GLY A 211 -7.56 -5.48 -0.73
N MET A 212 -7.87 -6.68 -0.27
CA MET A 212 -7.52 -7.88 -1.02
C MET A 212 -8.40 -7.97 -2.26
N ALA A 213 -7.78 -8.01 -3.43
CA ALA A 213 -8.43 -8.35 -4.68
C ALA A 213 -8.43 -9.87 -4.86
N SER A 214 -9.49 -10.39 -5.47
CA SER A 214 -9.57 -11.79 -5.89
C SER A 214 -9.33 -11.86 -7.38
N GLU A 215 -8.63 -12.89 -7.82
CA GLU A 215 -8.53 -13.23 -9.23
C GLU A 215 -9.79 -14.00 -9.62
N VAL A 216 -10.65 -13.40 -10.43
CA VAL A 216 -11.92 -14.01 -10.87
C VAL A 216 -11.74 -14.88 -12.10
N GLU A 217 -10.72 -14.58 -12.90
CA GLU A 217 -10.23 -15.33 -14.05
C GLU A 217 -8.70 -15.14 -14.09
N PRO A 218 -7.91 -16.06 -14.69
CA PRO A 218 -6.46 -15.92 -14.80
C PRO A 218 -6.03 -14.54 -15.33
N GLY A 219 -5.22 -13.81 -14.57
CA GLY A 219 -4.75 -12.45 -14.84
C GLY A 219 -5.75 -11.33 -14.53
N ARG A 220 -7.00 -11.65 -14.17
CA ARG A 220 -8.07 -10.67 -13.99
C ARG A 220 -8.47 -10.51 -12.53
N LEU A 221 -8.00 -9.42 -11.94
CA LEU A 221 -8.37 -9.03 -10.58
C LEU A 221 -9.79 -8.48 -10.51
N ALA A 222 -10.42 -8.59 -9.35
CA ALA A 222 -11.63 -7.89 -8.98
C ALA A 222 -11.62 -7.58 -7.48
N THR A 223 -12.03 -6.36 -7.12
CA THR A 223 -12.23 -5.97 -5.72
C THR A 223 -13.72 -5.92 -5.44
N ALA A 224 -14.23 -6.91 -4.69
CA ALA A 224 -15.60 -6.85 -4.17
C ALA A 224 -15.74 -5.73 -3.14
N ASP A 225 -16.89 -5.06 -3.09
CA ASP A 225 -17.16 -3.95 -2.15
C ASP A 225 -16.91 -4.33 -0.68
N ARG A 226 -17.18 -5.59 -0.31
CA ARG A 226 -16.91 -6.10 1.05
C ARG A 226 -15.41 -6.11 1.40
N GLN A 227 -14.55 -6.28 0.38
CA GLN A 227 -13.10 -6.29 0.53
C GLN A 227 -12.50 -4.90 0.40
N LEU A 228 -13.22 -3.93 -0.16
CA LEU A 228 -12.79 -2.53 -0.17
C LEU A 228 -12.73 -1.99 1.27
N ARG A 229 -11.53 -1.62 1.69
CA ARG A 229 -11.24 -1.04 3.00
C ARG A 229 -11.03 0.46 2.93
N GLY A 230 -10.49 0.93 1.81
CA GLY A 230 -10.23 2.34 1.55
C GLY A 230 -9.89 2.56 0.08
N VAL A 231 -9.60 3.81 -0.26
CA VAL A 231 -9.13 4.21 -1.57
C VAL A 231 -7.91 5.12 -1.45
N HIS A 232 -6.96 4.93 -2.37
CA HIS A 232 -5.86 5.85 -2.62
C HIS A 232 -6.21 6.73 -3.81
N LEU A 233 -6.09 8.04 -3.66
CA LEU A 233 -6.28 9.03 -4.72
C LEU A 233 -4.94 9.66 -5.04
N THR A 234 -4.51 9.55 -6.29
CA THR A 234 -3.42 10.35 -6.85
C THR A 234 -4.07 11.46 -7.67
N ARG A 235 -4.07 12.70 -7.16
CA ARG A 235 -4.60 13.87 -7.88
C ARG A 235 -3.68 14.15 -9.06
N LEU A 236 -4.25 14.35 -10.24
CA LEU A 236 -3.56 14.50 -11.51
C LEU A 236 -3.83 15.88 -12.09
N ARG A 237 -2.88 16.35 -12.91
CA ARG A 237 -3.17 17.48 -13.80
C ARG A 237 -4.25 17.09 -14.80
N PRO A 238 -5.08 18.04 -15.27
CA PRO A 238 -6.15 17.74 -16.23
C PRO A 238 -5.68 17.05 -17.51
N ASP A 239 -4.45 17.33 -17.93
CA ASP A 239 -3.82 16.74 -19.11
C ASP A 239 -3.20 15.35 -18.84
N GLY A 240 -3.10 14.89 -17.59
CA GLY A 240 -2.43 13.63 -17.26
C GLY A 240 -0.90 13.68 -17.32
N SER A 241 -0.27 14.84 -17.54
CA SER A 241 1.19 14.98 -17.65
C SER A 241 1.94 14.69 -16.32
N GLY A 242 1.20 14.64 -15.22
CA GLY A 242 1.77 14.40 -13.91
C GLY A 242 0.75 14.50 -12.78
N LYS A 243 1.28 14.47 -11.57
CA LYS A 243 0.53 14.74 -10.34
C LYS A 243 0.12 16.22 -10.28
N ALA A 244 -1.05 16.49 -9.72
CA ALA A 244 -1.51 17.84 -9.41
C ALA A 244 -0.65 18.47 -8.30
N GLU A 245 -0.88 19.76 -8.05
CA GLU A 245 -0.28 20.44 -6.89
C GLU A 245 -0.76 19.86 -5.55
N GLU A 246 0.02 20.12 -4.50
CA GLU A 246 -0.22 19.52 -3.19
C GLU A 246 -1.60 19.90 -2.60
N PRO A 247 -2.29 18.96 -1.92
CA PRO A 247 -1.89 17.58 -1.70
C PRO A 247 -1.98 16.72 -2.97
N ALA A 248 -0.90 16.08 -3.39
CA ALA A 248 -0.90 15.25 -4.60
C ALA A 248 -1.51 13.85 -4.37
N LYS A 249 -1.51 13.40 -3.11
CA LYS A 249 -2.02 12.09 -2.69
C LYS A 249 -3.02 12.24 -1.54
N MET A 250 -4.12 11.49 -1.59
CA MET A 250 -5.10 11.42 -0.52
C MET A 250 -5.52 9.98 -0.27
N MET A 251 -5.86 9.65 0.97
CA MET A 251 -6.34 8.32 1.34
C MET A 251 -7.61 8.41 2.17
N ILE A 252 -8.65 7.70 1.75
CA ILE A 252 -9.97 7.67 2.41
C ILE A 252 -10.27 6.23 2.83
N GLY A 253 -10.85 6.03 4.02
CA GLY A 253 -11.02 4.69 4.60
C GLY A 253 -9.76 4.14 5.27
N ARG A 254 -9.71 2.83 5.45
CA ARG A 254 -8.58 2.10 6.05
C ARG A 254 -7.56 1.73 4.97
N SER A 255 -6.33 2.23 5.12
CA SER A 255 -5.21 1.94 4.22
C SER A 255 -4.06 1.18 4.89
N ALA A 256 -3.82 1.38 6.19
CA ALA A 256 -2.82 0.59 6.91
C ALA A 256 -3.27 -0.88 7.02
N GLY A 257 -2.34 -1.80 6.72
CA GLY A 257 -2.57 -3.24 6.77
C GLY A 257 -3.36 -3.82 5.60
N TRP A 258 -3.59 -3.05 4.54
CA TRP A 258 -4.28 -3.52 3.33
C TRP A 258 -3.51 -3.07 2.09
N PRO A 259 -3.19 -3.98 1.15
CA PRO A 259 -2.47 -3.61 -0.05
C PRO A 259 -3.40 -2.95 -1.07
N ILE A 260 -2.80 -2.25 -2.03
CA ILE A 260 -3.36 -2.05 -3.36
C ILE A 260 -2.80 -3.18 -4.22
N VAL A 261 -3.63 -4.17 -4.57
CA VAL A 261 -3.21 -5.31 -5.40
C VAL A 261 -3.20 -4.89 -6.87
N LEU A 262 -2.02 -4.86 -7.49
CA LEU A 262 -1.83 -4.38 -8.87
C LEU A 262 -1.57 -5.50 -9.86
N ALA A 263 -0.98 -6.61 -9.39
CA ALA A 263 -0.90 -7.85 -10.14
C ALA A 263 -1.18 -9.04 -9.21
N PRO A 264 -1.87 -10.08 -9.69
CA PRO A 264 -2.14 -11.27 -8.89
C PRO A 264 -0.84 -11.98 -8.51
N LEU A 265 -0.85 -12.67 -7.38
CA LEU A 265 0.16 -13.68 -7.11
C LEU A 265 0.06 -14.77 -8.16
N ASN A 266 1.20 -15.30 -8.60
CA ASN A 266 1.25 -16.27 -9.68
C ASN A 266 2.28 -17.37 -9.38
N ASP A 267 2.46 -18.29 -10.33
CA ASP A 267 3.30 -19.49 -10.18
C ASP A 267 4.80 -19.20 -10.00
N LEU A 268 5.22 -17.93 -10.13
CA LEU A 268 6.58 -17.52 -9.78
C LEU A 268 6.82 -17.48 -8.26
N LEU A 269 5.76 -17.60 -7.45
CA LEU A 269 5.78 -17.60 -5.98
C LEU A 269 6.45 -16.36 -5.36
N GLY A 270 6.66 -15.31 -6.16
CA GLY A 270 7.28 -14.07 -5.77
C GLY A 270 6.29 -12.91 -5.74
N LEU A 271 6.52 -11.98 -4.82
CA LEU A 271 5.73 -10.76 -4.66
C LEU A 271 6.65 -9.54 -4.60
N ALA A 272 6.44 -8.57 -5.49
CA ALA A 272 7.01 -7.25 -5.37
C ALA A 272 6.09 -6.35 -4.52
N VAL A 273 6.63 -5.68 -3.51
CA VAL A 273 5.90 -4.71 -2.68
C VAL A 273 6.60 -3.37 -2.77
N ALA A 274 5.87 -2.32 -3.14
CA ALA A 274 6.42 -0.96 -3.17
C ALA A 274 5.59 0.03 -2.34
N GLU A 275 6.14 1.23 -2.14
CA GLU A 275 5.39 2.33 -1.55
C GLU A 275 4.28 2.85 -2.48
N GLY A 276 4.64 3.11 -3.74
CA GLY A 276 3.79 3.72 -4.76
C GLY A 276 3.15 2.72 -5.70
N ILE A 277 2.09 3.18 -6.38
CA ILE A 277 1.40 2.39 -7.42
C ILE A 277 2.33 2.24 -8.64
N GLU A 278 3.04 3.30 -8.97
CA GLU A 278 3.92 3.43 -10.13
C GLU A 278 5.11 2.46 -10.03
N ASP A 279 5.74 2.36 -8.86
CA ASP A 279 6.90 1.50 -8.63
C ASP A 279 6.52 0.02 -8.63
N ALA A 280 5.38 -0.32 -8.00
CA ALA A 280 4.85 -1.67 -8.00
C ALA A 280 4.45 -2.13 -9.42
N LEU A 281 3.83 -1.27 -10.23
CA LEU A 281 3.52 -1.56 -11.63
C LEU A 281 4.80 -1.75 -12.47
N SER A 282 5.81 -0.91 -12.22
CA SER A 282 7.12 -1.01 -12.90
C SER A 282 7.82 -2.33 -12.57
N ALA A 283 7.75 -2.75 -11.31
CA ALA A 283 8.30 -4.03 -10.86
C ALA A 283 7.59 -5.22 -11.50
N HIS A 284 6.25 -5.19 -11.55
CA HIS A 284 5.48 -6.21 -12.25
C HIS A 284 5.87 -6.28 -13.73
N GLN A 285 5.97 -5.13 -14.40
CA GLN A 285 6.36 -5.07 -15.80
C GLN A 285 7.77 -5.63 -16.06
N ALA A 286 8.71 -5.40 -15.15
CA ALA A 286 10.09 -5.86 -15.29
C ALA A 286 10.25 -7.36 -14.99
N THR A 287 9.45 -7.91 -14.07
CA THR A 287 9.70 -9.24 -13.47
C THR A 287 8.60 -10.27 -13.77
N GLY A 288 7.39 -9.82 -14.10
CA GLY A 288 6.19 -10.67 -14.17
C GLY A 288 5.64 -11.11 -12.81
N LEU A 289 6.26 -10.75 -11.69
CA LEU A 289 5.81 -11.14 -10.35
C LEU A 289 4.48 -10.51 -9.96
N GLY A 290 3.78 -11.08 -8.98
CA GLY A 290 2.69 -10.38 -8.32
C GLY A 290 3.19 -9.05 -7.73
N ALA A 291 2.34 -8.03 -7.67
CA ALA A 291 2.78 -6.69 -7.29
C ALA A 291 1.74 -5.95 -6.45
N TRP A 292 2.17 -5.46 -5.29
CA TRP A 292 1.35 -4.70 -4.35
C TRP A 292 1.96 -3.33 -4.07
N ALA A 293 1.10 -2.33 -3.83
CA ALA A 293 1.51 -1.04 -3.31
C ALA A 293 0.93 -0.79 -1.90
N ALA A 294 1.72 -0.17 -1.02
CA ALA A 294 1.28 0.23 0.33
C ALA A 294 0.58 1.60 0.35
N GLY A 295 0.76 2.41 -0.70
CA GLY A 295 0.31 3.80 -0.81
C GLY A 295 1.24 4.82 -0.13
N SER A 296 2.12 4.40 0.77
CA SER A 296 3.18 5.22 1.39
C SER A 296 4.15 4.36 2.21
N ALA A 297 5.40 4.81 2.38
CA ALA A 297 6.41 4.24 3.30
C ALA A 297 5.83 3.71 4.61
N SER A 298 5.19 4.59 5.38
CA SER A 298 4.67 4.30 6.74
C SER A 298 3.69 3.12 6.83
N ARG A 299 3.15 2.64 5.70
CA ARG A 299 2.16 1.56 5.64
C ARG A 299 2.76 0.20 5.28
N LEU A 300 4.00 0.18 4.76
CA LEU A 300 4.69 -1.06 4.39
C LEU A 300 4.68 -2.11 5.51
N PRO A 301 5.06 -1.81 6.77
CA PRO A 301 5.21 -2.85 7.80
C PRO A 301 3.93 -3.61 8.13
N ALA A 302 2.77 -2.98 7.94
CA ALA A 302 1.47 -3.57 8.24
C ALA A 302 1.02 -4.55 7.15
N LEU A 303 1.61 -4.51 5.95
CA LEU A 303 1.31 -5.47 4.89
C LEU A 303 1.84 -6.87 5.17
N ALA A 304 2.80 -7.00 6.10
CA ALA A 304 3.36 -8.29 6.49
C ALA A 304 2.25 -9.29 6.81
N ASP A 305 1.19 -8.90 7.52
CA ASP A 305 0.10 -9.81 7.91
C ASP A 305 -0.78 -10.26 6.74
N GLN A 306 -0.75 -9.55 5.61
CA GLN A 306 -1.56 -9.87 4.43
C GLN A 306 -0.86 -10.81 3.46
N VAL A 307 0.48 -10.88 3.48
CA VAL A 307 1.24 -11.74 2.56
C VAL A 307 0.92 -13.21 2.86
N PRO A 308 0.36 -13.99 1.91
CA PRO A 308 0.04 -15.39 2.13
C PRO A 308 1.29 -16.22 2.40
N GLY A 309 1.18 -17.27 3.23
CA GLY A 309 2.30 -18.14 3.56
C GLY A 309 2.81 -19.03 2.42
N HIS A 310 2.13 -19.06 1.27
CA HIS A 310 2.59 -19.76 0.07
C HIS A 310 3.48 -18.90 -0.84
N VAL A 311 3.67 -17.62 -0.50
CA VAL A 311 4.64 -16.76 -1.18
C VAL A 311 6.03 -17.15 -0.68
N ASP A 312 6.90 -17.56 -1.59
CA ASP A 312 8.25 -17.99 -1.27
C ASP A 312 9.17 -16.81 -1.03
N CYS A 313 9.08 -15.77 -1.86
CA CYS A 313 9.97 -14.61 -1.82
C CYS A 313 9.21 -13.28 -1.96
N VAL A 314 9.59 -12.28 -1.16
CA VAL A 314 9.08 -10.91 -1.25
C VAL A 314 10.22 -9.94 -1.50
N THR A 315 10.15 -9.19 -2.60
CA THR A 315 11.05 -8.07 -2.86
C THR A 315 10.38 -6.77 -2.46
N VAL A 316 10.93 -6.08 -1.47
CA VAL A 316 10.43 -4.78 -1.00
C VAL A 316 11.22 -3.67 -1.69
N LEU A 317 10.53 -2.86 -2.49
CA LEU A 317 11.09 -1.73 -3.23
C LEU A 317 10.90 -0.45 -2.42
N THR A 318 11.99 0.27 -2.18
CA THR A 318 11.96 1.55 -1.48
C THR A 318 12.83 2.58 -2.20
N ASP A 319 12.42 3.84 -2.11
CA ASP A 319 13.27 4.96 -2.46
C ASP A 319 14.42 5.08 -1.46
N ASP A 320 15.51 5.71 -1.89
CA ASP A 320 16.69 5.98 -1.08
C ASP A 320 16.47 7.18 -0.13
N ASP A 321 15.49 7.06 0.78
CA ASP A 321 15.33 7.99 1.89
C ASP A 321 15.25 7.26 3.24
N VAL A 322 15.62 7.96 4.31
CA VAL A 322 15.74 7.39 5.67
C VAL A 322 14.41 6.80 6.15
N ALA A 323 13.29 7.45 5.83
CA ALA A 323 11.98 7.02 6.30
C ALA A 323 11.48 5.78 5.54
N GLY A 324 11.65 5.77 4.22
CA GLY A 324 11.36 4.65 3.32
C GLY A 324 12.16 3.42 3.73
N ARG A 325 13.50 3.53 3.79
CA ARG A 325 14.40 2.46 4.23
C ARG A 325 13.96 1.85 5.56
N ARG A 326 13.68 2.67 6.57
CA ARG A 326 13.27 2.18 7.90
C ARG A 326 11.99 1.33 7.84
N HIS A 327 10.96 1.81 7.14
CA HIS A 327 9.68 1.10 7.05
C HIS A 327 9.77 -0.16 6.17
N ALA A 328 10.55 -0.10 5.09
CA ALA A 328 10.82 -1.24 4.22
C ALA A 328 11.61 -2.34 4.95
N THR A 329 12.67 -1.98 5.69
CA THR A 329 13.40 -2.92 6.56
C THR A 329 12.47 -3.58 7.59
N THR A 330 11.59 -2.81 8.22
CA THR A 330 10.63 -3.37 9.20
C THR A 330 9.68 -4.38 8.54
N LEU A 331 9.26 -4.16 7.28
CA LEU A 331 8.46 -5.13 6.53
C LEU A 331 9.25 -6.41 6.26
N VAL A 332 10.49 -6.30 5.79
CA VAL A 332 11.38 -7.45 5.54
C VAL A 332 11.56 -8.28 6.82
N GLU A 333 11.89 -7.64 7.94
CA GLU A 333 12.07 -8.32 9.23
C GLU A 333 10.81 -9.09 9.66
N ARG A 334 9.62 -8.49 9.52
CA ARG A 334 8.35 -9.14 9.85
C ARG A 334 8.04 -10.32 8.95
N LEU A 335 8.38 -10.26 7.67
CA LEU A 335 8.19 -11.37 6.73
C LEU A 335 9.12 -12.54 7.06
N ILE A 336 10.39 -12.26 7.36
CA ILE A 336 11.36 -13.27 7.81
C ILE A 336 10.89 -13.95 9.10
N GLN A 337 10.35 -13.18 10.06
CA GLN A 337 9.77 -13.73 11.29
C GLN A 337 8.57 -14.66 11.03
N ARG A 338 7.84 -14.45 9.94
CA ARG A 338 6.76 -15.34 9.46
C ARG A 338 7.27 -16.53 8.64
N GLY A 339 8.57 -16.64 8.43
CA GLY A 339 9.19 -17.71 7.63
C GLY A 339 9.16 -17.48 6.13
N ILE A 340 8.87 -16.25 5.67
CA ILE A 340 8.85 -15.87 4.25
C ILE A 340 10.19 -15.22 3.91
N HIS A 341 10.82 -15.63 2.81
CA HIS A 341 12.05 -14.98 2.36
C HIS A 341 11.72 -13.56 1.90
N ALA A 342 12.49 -12.58 2.38
CA ALA A 342 12.25 -11.19 2.01
C ALA A 342 13.56 -10.43 1.89
N GLU A 343 13.64 -9.59 0.86
CA GLU A 343 14.82 -8.78 0.56
C GLU A 343 14.41 -7.33 0.28
N LEU A 344 15.30 -6.41 0.63
CA LEU A 344 15.16 -5.00 0.32
C LEU A 344 15.88 -4.70 -1.00
N SER A 345 15.21 -4.00 -1.92
CA SER A 345 15.80 -3.50 -3.15
C SER A 345 15.69 -1.98 -3.21
N ILE A 346 16.84 -1.32 -3.30
CA ILE A 346 16.97 0.13 -3.43
C ILE A 346 17.48 0.39 -4.86
N PRO A 347 16.70 1.08 -5.71
CA PRO A 347 17.11 1.39 -7.08
C PRO A 347 18.45 2.12 -7.13
N GLY A 348 19.38 1.65 -7.96
CA GLY A 348 20.68 2.32 -8.21
C GLY A 348 21.82 1.94 -7.27
N THR A 349 21.57 1.10 -6.26
CA THR A 349 22.62 0.43 -5.49
C THR A 349 22.70 -1.02 -5.91
N GLU A 350 23.86 -1.47 -6.40
CA GLU A 350 24.08 -2.89 -6.65
C GLU A 350 23.89 -3.67 -5.33
N ALA A 351 23.14 -4.76 -5.38
CA ALA A 351 22.97 -5.65 -4.25
C ALA A 351 24.35 -6.28 -3.93
N THR A 352 24.97 -5.88 -2.82
CA THR A 352 26.22 -6.45 -2.32
C THR A 352 26.02 -7.83 -1.72
#